data_AF-A0A9E4JA09-F1
#
_entry.id   AF-A0A9E4JA09-F1
#
_cell.length_a   1.000
_cell.length_b   1.000
_cell.length_c   1.000
_cell.angle_alpha   90.00
_cell.angle_beta   90.00
_cell.angle_gamma   90.00
#
_symmetry.space_group_name_H-M   'P 1'
#
loop_
_entity.id
_entity.type
_entity.pdbx_description
1 polymer ?
#
loop_
_entity_poly.entity_id
_entity_poly.type
_entity_poly.pdbx_seq_one_letter_code
_entity_poly.pdbx_strand_id
1 'polypeptide(L)'
;MLACGPGDGPDGDAEPRPTGPNYVTQEWSPPSSPAAPVELASRQPCAQSDPLRQAFFGDLHTHTAFSLDALGRGGFQTPDDAYRFARGEAIGLGPLDDEGQPTRVAQLVRPLDFAAVTDHSEWLGEVSVCTDPSSPNPPAAG
;
A
#
# COMPACT_ATOMS: atom_id res chain seq x y z
N MET A 1 -4.76 3.50 -27.31
CA MET A 1 -5.82 2.76 -26.59
C MET A 1 -5.12 1.54 -26.04
N LEU A 2 -4.77 1.55 -24.75
CA LEU A 2 -4.23 0.35 -24.10
C LEU A 2 -5.40 -0.62 -23.94
N ALA A 3 -5.19 -1.90 -24.26
CA ALA A 3 -6.22 -2.91 -24.08
C ALA A 3 -6.28 -3.34 -22.62
N CYS A 4 -7.48 -3.52 -22.07
CA CYS A 4 -7.75 -4.06 -20.74
C CYS A 4 -7.49 -5.59 -20.66
N GLY A 5 -6.41 -6.06 -21.29
CA GLY A 5 -6.03 -7.47 -21.30
C GLY A 5 -5.23 -7.86 -20.05
N PRO A 6 -5.16 -9.17 -19.74
CA PRO A 6 -4.17 -9.65 -18.78
C PRO A 6 -2.78 -9.23 -19.27
N GLY A 7 -1.93 -8.78 -18.34
CA GLY A 7 -0.53 -8.54 -18.63
C GLY A 7 0.17 -9.85 -18.96
N ASP A 8 0.06 -10.30 -20.21
CA ASP A 8 0.84 -11.41 -20.74
C ASP A 8 2.24 -10.89 -21.11
N GLY A 9 3.13 -10.97 -20.14
CA GLY A 9 4.57 -10.89 -20.35
C GLY A 9 5.25 -11.92 -19.45
N PRO A 10 6.03 -12.87 -19.98
CA PRO A 10 6.83 -13.74 -19.12
C PRO A 10 7.84 -12.88 -18.35
N ASP A 11 7.90 -13.05 -17.03
CA ASP A 11 9.04 -12.63 -16.22
C ASP A 11 10.28 -13.43 -16.66
N GLY A 12 10.94 -12.95 -17.70
CA GLY A 12 12.20 -13.41 -18.25
C GLY A 12 12.58 -12.38 -19.31
N ASP A 13 13.53 -11.48 -19.09
CA ASP A 13 14.82 -11.70 -18.47
C ASP A 13 15.13 -10.60 -17.45
N ALA A 14 15.77 -10.98 -16.34
CA ALA A 14 16.45 -10.01 -15.50
C ALA A 14 17.53 -9.33 -16.37
N GLU A 15 17.22 -8.14 -16.90
CA GLU A 15 18.20 -7.26 -17.49
C GLU A 15 19.41 -7.18 -16.54
N PRO A 16 20.64 -7.43 -17.02
CA PRO A 16 21.80 -7.33 -16.16
C PRO A 16 21.85 -5.91 -15.60
N ARG A 17 21.78 -5.82 -14.27
CA ARG A 17 21.81 -4.56 -13.53
C ARG A 17 22.93 -3.70 -14.13
N PRO A 18 22.66 -2.45 -14.56
CA PRO A 18 23.71 -1.59 -15.07
C PRO A 18 24.81 -1.54 -14.03
N THR A 19 26.01 -2.00 -14.39
CA THR A 19 27.21 -1.88 -13.57
C THR A 19 27.57 -0.40 -13.55
N GLY A 20 26.83 0.35 -12.74
CA GLY A 20 27.12 1.73 -12.43
C GLY A 20 28.54 1.84 -11.86
N PRO A 21 29.12 3.06 -11.86
CA PRO A 21 30.47 3.27 -11.36
C PRO A 21 30.59 2.65 -9.98
N ASN A 22 31.70 1.94 -9.73
CA ASN A 22 32.02 1.26 -8.47
C ASN A 22 31.65 2.14 -7.26
N TYR A 23 30.42 2.00 -6.77
CA TYR A 23 30.02 2.60 -5.51
C TYR A 23 30.77 1.79 -4.48
N VAL A 24 31.83 2.38 -3.94
CA VAL A 24 32.42 1.90 -2.70
C VAL A 24 31.30 1.97 -1.68
N THR A 25 30.60 0.85 -1.47
CA THR A 25 29.77 0.66 -0.28
C THR A 25 30.76 0.59 0.86
N GLN A 26 31.14 1.76 1.40
CA GLN A 26 31.71 1.76 2.73
C GLN A 26 30.64 1.15 3.62
N GLU A 27 30.90 -0.05 4.10
CA GLU A 27 30.04 -0.73 5.04
C GLU A 27 29.94 0.17 6.28
N TRP A 28 28.80 0.83 6.43
CA TRP A 28 28.52 1.66 7.58
C TRP A 28 28.38 0.74 8.79
N SER A 29 29.48 0.61 9.53
CA SER A 29 29.56 -0.18 10.76
C SER A 29 29.90 0.77 11.92
N PRO A 30 28.92 1.55 12.40
CA PRO A 30 29.15 2.43 13.54
C PRO A 30 29.45 1.58 14.77
N PRO A 31 30.34 2.03 15.67
CA PRO A 31 30.58 1.31 16.90
C PRO A 31 29.27 1.16 17.68
N SER A 32 28.92 -0.07 18.03
CA SER A 32 27.77 -0.39 18.89
C SER A 32 28.12 -0.10 20.35
N SER A 33 28.35 1.17 20.66
CA SER A 33 28.53 1.65 22.02
C SER A 33 27.25 2.35 22.49
N PRO A 34 26.93 2.28 23.80
CA PRO A 34 25.83 3.08 24.34
C PRO A 34 26.09 4.56 24.02
N ALA A 35 25.02 5.28 23.68
CA ALA A 35 25.10 6.72 23.49
C ALA A 35 25.67 7.36 24.76
N ALA A 36 26.61 8.30 24.59
CA ALA A 36 27.09 9.09 25.72
C ALA A 36 25.88 9.81 26.35
N PRO A 37 25.80 9.91 27.69
CA PRO A 37 24.77 10.71 28.33
C PRO A 37 24.86 12.15 27.84
N VAL A 38 23.81 12.64 27.18
CA VAL A 38 23.69 14.04 26.77
C VAL A 38 22.69 14.70 27.71
N GLU A 39 23.08 15.82 28.31
CA GLU A 39 22.13 16.68 29.02
C GLU A 39 21.14 17.25 28.00
N LEU A 40 19.86 16.86 28.13
CA LEU A 40 18.82 17.37 27.24
C LEU A 40 18.67 18.87 27.48
N ALA A 41 18.91 19.67 26.44
CA ALA A 41 18.67 21.10 26.50
C ALA A 41 17.22 21.39 26.92
N SER A 42 17.02 22.37 27.80
CA SER A 42 15.68 22.81 28.18
C SER A 42 14.95 23.31 26.94
N ARG A 43 13.83 22.68 26.59
CA ARG A 43 12.96 23.10 25.49
C ARG A 43 11.76 23.87 26.06
N GLN A 44 11.39 24.95 25.39
CA GLN A 44 10.10 25.59 25.66
C GLN A 44 8.97 24.61 25.35
N PRO A 45 7.84 24.65 26.10
CA PRO A 45 6.67 23.84 25.78
C PRO A 45 6.22 24.06 24.34
N CYS A 46 5.80 23.00 23.67
CA CYS A 46 5.24 23.11 22.32
C CYS A 46 4.03 24.05 22.35
N ALA A 47 3.95 24.98 21.38
CA ALA A 47 2.82 25.89 21.25
C ALA A 47 1.50 25.14 21.06
N GLN A 48 1.56 23.98 20.40
CA GLN A 48 0.45 23.04 20.27
C GLN A 48 0.83 21.75 21.00
N SER A 49 0.07 21.42 22.04
CA SER A 49 0.24 20.17 22.79
C SER A 49 -1.13 19.66 23.23
N ASP A 50 -1.26 18.35 23.27
CA ASP A 50 -2.43 17.69 23.87
C ASP A 50 -2.15 17.45 25.36
N PRO A 51 -2.97 17.99 26.29
CA PRO A 51 -2.85 17.72 27.73
C PRO A 51 -2.91 16.23 28.08
N LEU A 52 -3.65 15.44 27.31
CA LEU A 52 -3.79 13.99 27.49
C LEU A 52 -2.61 13.22 26.89
N ARG A 53 -1.76 13.88 26.09
CA ARG A 53 -0.60 13.31 25.40
C ARG A 53 -0.99 12.07 24.58
N GLN A 54 -2.15 12.12 23.91
CA GLN A 54 -2.61 11.01 23.09
C GLN A 54 -1.69 10.84 21.88
N ALA A 55 -1.16 9.64 21.71
CA ALA A 55 -0.47 9.24 20.50
C ALA A 55 -1.46 8.51 19.61
N PHE A 56 -1.68 9.03 18.40
CA PHE A 56 -2.51 8.38 17.38
C PHE A 56 -1.65 7.54 16.45
N PHE A 57 -2.14 6.35 16.12
CA PHE A 57 -1.52 5.40 15.21
C PHE A 57 -2.45 5.11 14.05
N GLY A 58 -1.94 5.29 12.84
CA GLY A 58 -2.73 5.13 11.64
C GLY A 58 -1.86 4.87 10.41
N ASP A 59 -2.54 4.59 9.30
CA ASP A 59 -1.94 4.40 7.99
C ASP A 59 -2.11 5.67 7.15
N LEU A 60 -1.07 6.07 6.43
CA LEU A 60 -1.06 7.27 5.58
C LEU A 60 -1.00 6.95 4.08
N HIS A 61 -0.86 5.67 3.71
CA HIS A 61 -0.62 5.26 2.35
C HIS A 61 -1.20 3.87 2.08
N THR A 62 -2.49 3.82 1.78
CA THR A 62 -3.21 2.60 1.42
C THR A 62 -3.80 2.71 0.03
N HIS A 63 -3.58 1.68 -0.78
CA HIS A 63 -4.18 1.54 -2.11
C HIS A 63 -5.33 0.53 -2.07
N THR A 64 -6.35 0.77 -2.87
CA THR A 64 -7.56 -0.03 -3.05
C THR A 64 -7.64 -0.51 -4.51
N ALA A 65 -8.66 -1.31 -4.83
CA ALA A 65 -8.94 -1.76 -6.19
C ALA A 65 -9.15 -0.61 -7.20
N PHE A 66 -9.32 0.64 -6.75
CA PHE A 66 -9.38 1.81 -7.61
C PHE A 66 -8.00 2.27 -8.11
N SER A 67 -6.93 1.79 -7.48
CA SER A 67 -5.57 2.00 -7.94
C SER A 67 -5.14 0.88 -8.88
N LEU A 68 -4.66 1.25 -10.07
CA LEU A 68 -4.26 0.29 -11.11
C LEU A 68 -3.21 -0.72 -10.63
N ASP A 69 -2.28 -0.27 -9.79
CA ASP A 69 -1.21 -1.12 -9.27
C ASP A 69 -1.73 -2.17 -8.27
N ALA A 70 -2.73 -1.84 -7.45
CA ALA A 70 -3.36 -2.78 -6.53
C ALA A 70 -4.23 -3.79 -7.29
N LEU A 71 -5.06 -3.30 -8.23
CA LEU A 71 -5.88 -4.16 -9.09
C LEU A 71 -5.01 -5.11 -9.92
N GLY A 72 -3.94 -4.61 -10.54
CA GLY A 72 -3.01 -5.42 -11.34
C GLY A 72 -2.28 -6.51 -10.55
N ARG A 73 -2.27 -6.43 -9.21
CA ARG A 73 -1.75 -7.47 -8.31
C ARG A 73 -2.85 -8.38 -7.75
N GLY A 74 -4.06 -8.35 -8.33
CA GLY A 74 -5.21 -9.13 -7.88
C GLY A 74 -5.90 -8.57 -6.63
N GLY A 75 -5.67 -7.30 -6.30
CA GLY A 75 -6.40 -6.60 -5.26
C GLY A 75 -7.83 -6.29 -5.68
N PHE A 76 -8.79 -6.62 -4.82
CA PHE A 76 -10.23 -6.40 -5.06
C PHE A 76 -10.89 -5.63 -3.91
N GLN A 77 -10.10 -5.18 -2.93
CA GLN A 77 -10.56 -4.47 -1.74
C GLN A 77 -10.95 -3.04 -2.12
N THR A 78 -12.15 -2.64 -1.74
CA THR A 78 -12.68 -1.30 -2.01
C THR A 78 -12.24 -0.29 -0.93
N PRO A 79 -12.44 1.03 -1.14
CA PRO A 79 -12.30 2.01 -0.06
C PRO A 79 -13.14 1.69 1.18
N ASP A 80 -14.33 1.09 1.01
CA ASP A 80 -15.19 0.66 2.11
C ASP A 80 -14.54 -0.50 2.88
N ASP A 81 -13.91 -1.46 2.20
CA ASP A 81 -13.16 -2.53 2.84
C ASP A 81 -11.94 -2.00 3.60
N ALA A 82 -11.22 -1.03 3.03
CA ALA A 82 -10.10 -0.36 3.71
C ALA A 82 -10.56 0.35 4.98
N TYR A 83 -11.71 1.03 4.94
CA TYR A 83 -12.33 1.66 6.11
C TYR A 83 -12.71 0.62 7.18
N ARG A 84 -13.42 -0.44 6.79
CA ARG A 84 -13.82 -1.54 7.70
C ARG A 84 -12.62 -2.21 8.34
N PHE A 85 -11.57 -2.49 7.57
CA PHE A 85 -10.32 -3.05 8.07
C PHE A 85 -9.64 -2.11 9.08
N ALA A 86 -9.56 -0.81 8.79
CA ALA A 86 -9.03 0.18 9.72
C ALA A 86 -9.86 0.27 11.03
N ARG A 87 -11.17 0.02 10.96
CA ARG A 87 -12.07 -0.10 12.13
C ARG A 87 -11.92 -1.43 12.88
N GLY A 88 -11.07 -2.34 12.41
CA GLY A 88 -10.78 -3.63 13.02
C GLY A 88 -11.70 -4.76 12.56
N GLU A 89 -12.49 -4.58 11.49
CA GLU A 89 -13.24 -5.68 10.89
C GLU A 89 -12.31 -6.59 10.07
N ALA A 90 -12.71 -7.84 9.92
CA ALA A 90 -12.02 -8.78 9.06
C ALA A 90 -12.37 -8.51 7.58
N ILE A 91 -11.36 -8.56 6.71
CA ILE A 91 -11.53 -8.46 5.26
C ILE A 91 -10.96 -9.68 4.55
N GLY A 92 -11.52 -9.98 3.39
CA GLY A 92 -11.02 -11.02 2.50
C GLY A 92 -9.79 -10.57 1.73
N LEU A 93 -8.83 -11.47 1.59
CA LEU A 93 -7.62 -11.28 0.79
C LEU A 93 -7.53 -12.36 -0.29
N GLY A 94 -6.86 -12.00 -1.38
CA GLY A 94 -6.62 -12.89 -2.50
C GLY A 94 -5.65 -14.04 -2.18
N PRO A 95 -5.62 -15.05 -3.07
CA PRO A 95 -6.44 -15.19 -4.28
C PRO A 95 -7.92 -15.48 -3.98
N LEU A 96 -8.80 -15.29 -4.97
CA LEU A 96 -10.18 -15.76 -4.93
C LEU A 96 -10.25 -17.24 -5.37
N ASP A 97 -11.19 -18.02 -4.84
CA ASP A 97 -11.48 -19.37 -5.33
C ASP A 97 -12.37 -19.36 -6.60
N ASP A 98 -12.72 -20.55 -7.09
CA ASP A 98 -13.53 -20.72 -8.31
C ASP A 98 -14.95 -20.12 -8.17
N GLU A 99 -15.42 -19.94 -6.94
CA GLU A 99 -16.68 -19.30 -6.57
C GLU A 99 -16.53 -17.79 -6.29
N GLY A 100 -15.35 -17.22 -6.53
CA GLY A 100 -15.05 -15.81 -6.32
C GLY A 100 -14.93 -15.41 -4.85
N GLN A 101 -14.78 -16.37 -3.93
CA GLN A 101 -14.64 -16.11 -2.50
C GLN A 101 -13.17 -15.92 -2.11
N PRO A 102 -12.87 -15.00 -1.17
CA PRO A 102 -11.52 -14.82 -0.66
C PRO A 102 -10.99 -16.07 0.04
N THR A 103 -9.83 -16.56 -0.39
CA THR A 103 -9.18 -17.73 0.24
C THR A 103 -8.47 -17.41 1.54
N ARG A 104 -8.24 -16.12 1.82
CA ARG A 104 -7.55 -15.63 3.00
C ARG A 104 -8.36 -14.54 3.68
N VAL A 105 -8.15 -14.39 4.99
CA VAL A 105 -8.76 -13.33 5.79
C VAL A 105 -7.68 -12.62 6.59
N ALA A 106 -7.77 -11.30 6.67
CA ALA A 106 -6.94 -10.50 7.55
C ALA A 106 -7.80 -9.64 8.47
N GLN A 107 -7.33 -9.43 9.70
CA GLN A 107 -7.92 -8.53 10.67
C GLN A 107 -6.81 -7.89 11.49
N LEU A 108 -6.93 -6.59 11.77
CA LEU A 108 -6.02 -5.91 12.69
C LEU A 108 -6.29 -6.37 14.13
N VAL A 109 -5.23 -6.61 14.89
CA VAL A 109 -5.33 -6.94 16.33
C VAL A 109 -5.92 -5.76 17.12
N ARG A 110 -5.73 -4.54 16.63
CA ARG A 110 -6.32 -3.30 17.17
C ARG A 110 -6.77 -2.40 16.02
N PRO A 111 -7.92 -1.73 16.13
CA PRO A 111 -8.31 -0.69 15.17
C PRO A 111 -7.28 0.44 15.10
N LEU A 112 -7.22 1.12 13.95
CA LEU A 112 -6.42 2.32 13.75
C LEU A 112 -7.21 3.55 14.23
N ASP A 113 -6.48 4.58 14.65
CA ASP A 113 -7.06 5.88 15.00
C ASP A 113 -7.46 6.67 13.75
N PHE A 114 -6.71 6.48 12.66
CA PHE A 114 -6.99 7.04 11.34
C PHE A 114 -6.40 6.15 10.24
N ALA A 115 -6.92 6.30 9.03
CA ALA A 115 -6.37 5.68 7.83
C ALA A 115 -6.61 6.62 6.63
N ALA A 116 -5.70 6.61 5.67
CA ALA A 116 -5.82 7.34 4.41
C ALA A 116 -5.84 6.38 3.22
N VAL A 117 -6.85 6.51 2.37
CA VAL A 117 -6.88 5.89 1.04
C VAL A 117 -6.21 6.86 0.07
N THR A 118 -5.12 6.41 -0.55
CA THR A 118 -4.24 7.21 -1.41
C THR A 118 -4.00 6.50 -2.73
N ASP A 119 -5.09 6.21 -3.44
CA ASP A 119 -5.01 5.63 -4.79
C ASP A 119 -4.31 6.59 -5.76
N HIS A 120 -3.69 6.03 -6.80
CA HIS A 120 -3.07 6.83 -7.87
C HIS A 120 -4.13 7.74 -8.52
N SER A 121 -3.75 9.00 -8.74
CA SER A 121 -4.65 9.95 -9.42
C SER A 121 -4.76 9.63 -10.91
N GLU A 122 -3.64 9.17 -11.46
CA GLU A 122 -3.48 8.71 -12.81
C GLU A 122 -4.29 7.44 -13.00
N TRP A 123 -5.14 7.43 -14.03
CA TRP A 123 -5.92 6.27 -14.44
C TRP A 123 -7.06 5.86 -13.50
N LEU A 124 -7.43 6.67 -12.50
CA LEU A 124 -8.60 6.39 -11.65
C LEU A 124 -9.88 6.14 -12.46
N GLY A 125 -10.08 6.92 -13.53
CA GLY A 125 -11.20 6.73 -14.48
C GLY A 125 -10.98 5.63 -15.51
N GLU A 126 -9.75 5.19 -15.74
CA GLU A 126 -9.46 4.06 -16.66
C GLU A 126 -9.69 2.72 -15.95
N VAL A 127 -9.37 2.65 -14.65
CA VAL A 127 -9.67 1.45 -13.85
C VAL A 127 -11.17 1.12 -13.90
N SER A 128 -12.05 2.12 -13.83
CA SER A 128 -13.49 1.88 -13.97
C SER A 128 -13.87 1.40 -15.37
N VAL A 129 -13.28 1.96 -16.44
CA VAL A 129 -13.51 1.49 -17.82
C VAL A 129 -13.07 0.04 -18.01
N CYS A 130 -11.94 -0.35 -17.42
CA CYS A 130 -11.41 -1.71 -17.55
C CYS A 130 -12.07 -2.74 -16.63
N THR A 131 -12.83 -2.31 -15.60
CA THR A 131 -13.47 -3.24 -14.65
C THR A 131 -14.98 -3.29 -14.79
N ASP A 132 -15.61 -2.29 -15.41
CA ASP A 132 -17.05 -2.27 -15.67
C ASP A 132 -17.39 -3.09 -16.94
N PRO A 133 -18.13 -4.22 -16.82
CA PRO A 133 -18.54 -5.02 -17.97
C PRO A 133 -19.46 -4.29 -18.95
N SER A 134 -20.06 -3.18 -18.52
CA SER A 134 -20.93 -2.33 -19.35
C SER A 134 -20.18 -1.21 -20.06
N SER A 135 -18.86 -1.11 -19.85
CA SER A 135 -18.06 -0.08 -20.52
C SER A 135 -18.04 -0.29 -22.05
N PRO A 136 -17.83 0.77 -22.85
CA PRO A 136 -17.83 0.66 -24.31
C PRO A 136 -16.76 -0.29 -24.88
N ASN A 137 -15.72 -0.59 -24.09
CA ASN A 137 -14.66 -1.55 -24.38
C ASN A 137 -14.45 -2.42 -23.12
N PRO A 138 -15.32 -3.41 -22.87
CA PRO A 138 -15.20 -4.24 -21.68
C PRO A 138 -13.87 -5.01 -21.70
N PRO A 139 -13.32 -5.39 -20.53
CA PRO A 139 -12.17 -6.27 -20.48
C PRO A 139 -12.45 -7.53 -21.29
N ALA A 140 -11.47 -7.99 -22.06
CA ALA A 140 -11.62 -9.19 -22.86
C ALA A 140 -12.02 -10.35 -21.92
N ALA A 141 -13.17 -10.96 -22.17
CA ALA A 141 -13.58 -12.16 -21.46
C ALA A 141 -12.49 -13.23 -21.72
N GLY A 142 -11.71 -13.53 -20.69
CA GLY A 142 -10.80 -14.68 -20.68
C GLY A 142 -11.57 -15.98 -20.73
#